data_AF-A0AAW0Q2U2-F1
#
_entry.id   AF-A0AAW0Q2U2-F1
#
_cell.length_a   1.000
_cell.length_b   1.000
_cell.length_c   1.000
_cell.angle_alpha   90.00
_cell.angle_beta   90.00
_cell.angle_gamma   90.00
#
_symmetry.space_group_name_H-M   'P 1'
#
loop_
_entity.id
_entity.type
_entity.pdbx_description
1 polymer ?
#
loop_
_entity_poly.entity_id
_entity_poly.type
_entity_poly.pdbx_seq_one_letter_code
_entity_poly.pdbx_strand_id
1 'polypeptide(L)'
;MGECGLRGGYVELVNMDPAVMEHIFTIFSKDNAPTTGQIALSVMANPPQPGEQSYDLYKKELGMEPDTFYCLRFLEDTGVITTPGSEYGQKDGTYHIRFCIMTLSDTIEHLLTNLVAFHTQFMNEFS
;
A
#
# COMPACT_ATOMS: atom_id res chain seq x y z
N MET A 1 -1.03 -2.23 -2.02
CA MET A 1 0.07 -3.20 -2.10
C MET A 1 1.25 -2.51 -2.80
N GLY A 2 2.44 -2.56 -2.24
CA GLY A 2 3.63 -1.94 -2.82
C GLY A 2 4.86 -2.77 -2.47
N GLU A 3 5.65 -3.10 -3.48
CA GLU A 3 6.81 -3.97 -3.33
C GLU A 3 8.01 -3.19 -2.77
N CYS A 4 8.37 -3.45 -1.51
CA CYS A 4 9.52 -2.80 -0.89
C CYS A 4 10.82 -3.21 -1.59
N GLY A 5 11.72 -2.26 -1.82
CA GLY A 5 12.99 -2.49 -2.50
C GLY A 5 12.93 -2.58 -4.02
N LEU A 6 11.75 -2.75 -4.62
CA LEU A 6 11.56 -2.71 -6.08
C LEU A 6 11.31 -1.27 -6.54
N ARG A 7 12.41 -0.55 -6.79
CA ARG A 7 12.37 0.87 -7.19
C ARG A 7 11.87 1.00 -8.64
N GLY A 8 10.56 1.22 -8.81
CA GLY A 8 9.91 1.45 -10.10
C GLY A 8 8.72 2.41 -9.98
N GLY A 9 8.36 3.05 -11.09
CA GLY A 9 7.24 3.99 -11.17
C GLY A 9 7.05 4.45 -12.62
N TYR A 10 5.87 4.99 -12.92
CA TYR A 10 5.59 5.64 -14.21
C TYR A 10 4.92 6.99 -13.98
N VAL A 11 5.01 7.84 -15.00
CA VAL A 11 4.26 9.08 -15.10
C VAL A 11 3.60 9.13 -16.46
N GLU A 12 2.34 9.58 -16.50
CA GLU A 12 1.63 9.90 -17.74
C GLU A 12 1.59 11.42 -17.89
N LEU A 13 2.08 11.93 -19.02
CA LEU A 13 2.14 13.37 -19.29
C LEU A 13 1.07 13.74 -20.30
N VAL A 14 0.09 14.52 -19.87
CA VAL A 14 -1.05 14.95 -20.70
C VAL A 14 -1.00 16.47 -20.87
N ASN A 15 -1.27 16.98 -22.07
CA ASN A 15 -1.28 18.40 -22.41
C ASN A 15 0.02 19.17 -22.12
N MET A 16 1.17 18.50 -22.25
CA MET A 16 2.49 19.12 -22.09
C MET A 16 2.87 19.91 -23.34
N ASP A 17 3.47 21.09 -23.16
CA ASP A 17 4.02 21.88 -24.28
C ASP A 17 5.06 21.03 -25.04
N PRO A 18 5.01 20.97 -26.40
CA PRO A 18 5.95 20.19 -27.20
C PRO A 18 7.42 20.52 -26.94
N ALA A 19 7.76 21.79 -26.68
CA ALA A 19 9.13 22.20 -26.36
C ALA A 19 9.57 21.67 -24.98
N VAL A 20 8.65 21.57 -24.02
CA VAL A 20 8.93 20.96 -22.70
C VAL A 20 9.08 19.45 -22.83
N MET A 21 8.28 18.79 -23.68
CA MET A 21 8.41 17.35 -23.93
C MET A 21 9.81 16.96 -24.43
N GLU A 22 10.45 17.79 -25.28
CA GLU A 22 11.82 17.53 -25.76
C GLU A 22 12.83 17.47 -24.59
N HIS A 23 12.70 18.38 -23.63
CA HIS A 23 13.52 18.37 -22.43
C HIS A 23 13.25 17.13 -21.57
N ILE A 24 11.99 16.74 -21.41
CA ILE A 24 11.60 15.56 -20.64
C ILE A 24 12.16 14.27 -21.27
N PHE A 25 12.05 14.10 -22.59
CA PHE A 25 12.66 12.96 -23.30
C PHE A 25 14.18 12.91 -23.12
N THR A 26 14.83 14.08 -23.12
CA THR A 26 16.27 14.18 -22.87
C THR A 26 16.64 13.76 -21.44
N ILE A 27 15.79 14.04 -20.45
CA ILE A 27 16.00 13.62 -19.06
C ILE A 27 15.83 12.10 -18.93
N PHE A 28 14.71 11.55 -19.42
CA PHE A 28 14.41 10.12 -19.28
C PHE A 28 15.28 9.20 -20.13
N SER A 29 15.90 9.70 -21.21
CA SER A 29 16.84 8.91 -21.99
C SER A 29 18.19 8.68 -21.30
N LYS A 30 18.52 9.46 -20.27
CA LYS A 30 19.83 9.38 -19.58
C LYS A 30 19.81 8.42 -18.39
N ASP A 31 18.71 8.37 -17.64
CA ASP A 31 18.55 7.52 -16.46
C ASP A 31 17.22 6.76 -16.53
N ASN A 32 17.30 5.43 -16.46
CA ASN A 32 16.13 4.55 -16.47
C ASN A 32 15.98 3.81 -15.14
N ALA A 33 14.75 3.51 -14.76
CA ALA A 33 14.47 2.66 -13.60
C ALA A 33 15.02 1.23 -13.82
N PRO A 34 15.47 0.53 -12.75
CA PRO A 34 15.89 -0.87 -12.85
C PRO A 34 14.81 -1.76 -13.51
N THR A 35 15.22 -2.67 -14.39
CA THR A 35 14.30 -3.58 -15.10
C THR A 35 13.36 -4.33 -14.15
N THR A 36 13.86 -4.76 -12.99
CA THR A 36 13.04 -5.41 -11.95
C THR A 36 11.92 -4.50 -11.46
N GLY A 37 12.18 -3.21 -11.26
CA GLY A 37 11.16 -2.23 -10.87
C GLY A 37 10.12 -1.99 -11.97
N GLN A 38 10.55 -2.00 -13.24
CA GLN A 38 9.64 -1.88 -14.38
C GLN A 38 8.72 -3.09 -14.50
N ILE A 39 9.25 -4.31 -14.33
CA ILE A 39 8.46 -5.56 -14.33
C ILE A 39 7.47 -5.56 -13.17
N ALA A 40 7.92 -5.22 -11.96
CA ALA A 40 7.06 -5.16 -10.78
C ALA A 40 5.89 -4.19 -11.00
N LEU A 41 6.17 -3.00 -11.54
CA LEU A 41 5.14 -2.03 -11.88
C LEU A 41 4.15 -2.58 -12.91
N SER A 42 4.64 -3.25 -13.96
CA SER A 42 3.79 -3.85 -15.00
C SER A 42 2.84 -4.89 -14.43
N VAL A 43 3.34 -5.78 -13.58
CA VAL A 43 2.53 -6.82 -12.91
C VAL A 43 1.49 -6.20 -11.97
N MET A 44 1.84 -5.13 -11.24
CA MET A 44 0.89 -4.42 -10.38
C MET A 44 -0.19 -3.66 -11.17
N ALA A 45 0.18 -3.03 -12.29
CA ALA A 45 -0.74 -2.22 -13.10
C ALA A 45 -1.67 -3.07 -13.98
N ASN A 46 -1.26 -4.30 -14.31
CA ASN A 46 -2.05 -5.23 -15.11
C ASN A 46 -2.16 -6.59 -14.39
N PRO A 47 -3.01 -6.68 -13.35
CA PRO A 47 -3.22 -7.92 -12.62
C PRO A 47 -3.93 -8.98 -13.48
N PRO A 48 -3.98 -10.25 -13.03
CA PRO A 48 -4.72 -11.30 -13.72
C PRO A 48 -6.18 -10.91 -14.00
N GLN A 49 -6.69 -11.30 -15.17
CA GLN A 49 -8.04 -10.99 -15.64
C GLN A 49 -9.00 -12.17 -15.45
N PRO A 50 -10.33 -11.94 -15.35
CA PRO A 50 -11.31 -13.02 -15.25
C PRO A 50 -11.15 -14.05 -16.37
N GLY A 51 -10.95 -15.32 -16.00
CA GLY A 51 -10.73 -16.43 -16.93
C GLY A 51 -9.27 -16.86 -17.09
N GLU A 52 -8.31 -16.10 -16.54
CA GLU A 52 -6.91 -16.53 -16.46
C GLU A 52 -6.67 -17.49 -15.29
N GLN A 53 -5.71 -18.42 -15.43
CA GLN A 53 -5.47 -19.49 -14.46
C GLN A 53 -5.19 -18.98 -13.03
N SER A 54 -4.49 -17.86 -12.89
CA SER A 54 -4.12 -17.28 -11.60
C SER A 54 -5.19 -16.33 -11.02
N TYR A 55 -6.28 -16.05 -11.74
CA TYR A 55 -7.27 -15.04 -11.35
C TYR A 55 -7.95 -15.34 -10.01
N ASP A 56 -8.45 -16.56 -9.83
CA ASP A 56 -9.17 -16.93 -8.61
C ASP A 56 -8.24 -16.95 -7.39
N LEU A 57 -6.98 -17.37 -7.58
CA LEU A 57 -5.96 -17.33 -6.54
C LEU A 57 -5.60 -15.87 -6.20
N TYR A 58 -5.33 -15.04 -7.20
CA TYR A 58 -5.05 -13.62 -7.03
C TYR A 58 -6.19 -12.89 -6.31
N LYS A 59 -7.45 -13.18 -6.68
CA LYS A 59 -8.63 -12.61 -6.02
C LYS A 59 -8.81 -13.10 -4.58
N LYS A 60 -8.46 -14.36 -4.29
CA LYS A 60 -8.48 -14.91 -2.94
C LYS A 60 -7.37 -14.30 -2.08
N GLU A 61 -6.17 -14.11 -2.63
CA GLU A 61 -5.04 -13.45 -1.98
C GLU A 61 -5.29 -11.95 -1.78
N LEU A 62 -6.05 -11.31 -2.69
CA LEU A 62 -6.63 -9.99 -2.49
C LEU A 62 -7.72 -9.96 -1.42
N GLY A 63 -8.27 -11.12 -1.04
CA GLY A 63 -9.12 -11.26 0.14
C GLY A 63 -8.30 -10.89 1.36
N MET A 64 -8.33 -9.61 1.71
CA MET A 64 -7.46 -9.08 2.75
C MET A 64 -7.79 -9.74 4.07
N GLU A 65 -6.76 -10.20 4.77
CA GLU A 65 -6.89 -10.64 6.15
C GLU A 65 -7.53 -9.53 6.99
N PRO A 66 -8.39 -9.84 7.98
CA PRO A 66 -9.15 -8.83 8.72
C PRO A 66 -8.28 -7.74 9.36
N ASP A 67 -7.08 -8.10 9.82
CA ASP A 67 -6.11 -7.14 10.37
C ASP A 67 -5.44 -6.27 9.29
N THR A 68 -5.25 -6.80 8.08
CA THR A 68 -4.76 -6.04 6.92
C THR A 68 -5.79 -5.01 6.49
N PHE A 69 -7.07 -5.39 6.43
CA PHE A 69 -8.16 -4.44 6.18
C PHE A 69 -8.22 -3.35 7.24
N TYR A 70 -8.15 -3.72 8.52
CA TYR A 70 -8.14 -2.76 9.63
C TYR A 70 -6.97 -1.77 9.53
N CYS A 71 -5.74 -2.25 9.28
CA CYS A 71 -4.55 -1.40 9.14
C CYS A 71 -4.64 -0.46 7.94
N LEU A 72 -5.20 -0.91 6.81
CA LEU A 72 -5.38 -0.06 5.63
C LEU A 72 -6.42 1.04 5.88
N ARG A 73 -7.56 0.70 6.48
CA ARG A 73 -8.57 1.70 6.86
C ARG A 73 -8.02 2.70 7.88
N PHE A 74 -7.23 2.23 8.86
CA PHE A 74 -6.57 3.11 9.82
C PHE A 74 -5.60 4.07 9.15
N LEU A 75 -4.82 3.59 8.18
CA LEU A 75 -3.93 4.42 7.37
C LEU A 75 -4.69 5.46 6.54
N GLU A 76 -5.77 5.06 5.86
CA GLU A 76 -6.58 5.95 5.03
C GLU A 76 -7.23 7.09 5.85
N ASP A 77 -7.75 6.77 7.04
CA ASP A 77 -8.49 7.73 7.86
C ASP A 77 -7.56 8.64 8.69
N THR A 78 -6.40 8.13 9.12
CA THR A 78 -5.54 8.83 10.10
C THR A 78 -4.14 9.19 9.59
N GLY A 79 -3.71 8.62 8.45
CA GLY A 79 -2.35 8.75 7.94
C GLY A 79 -1.30 7.97 8.75
N VAL A 80 -1.69 7.18 9.75
CA VAL A 80 -0.78 6.40 10.59
C VAL A 80 -0.59 5.00 10.02
N ILE A 81 0.67 4.60 9.83
CA ILE A 81 1.02 3.25 9.37
C ILE A 81 1.14 2.31 10.57
N THR A 82 0.37 1.24 10.56
CA THR A 82 0.51 0.08 11.44
C THR A 82 0.73 -1.19 10.62
N THR A 83 1.40 -2.18 11.19
CA THR A 83 1.62 -3.48 10.52
C THR A 83 0.59 -4.51 11.02
N PRO A 84 -0.06 -5.27 10.13
CA PRO A 84 -0.99 -6.32 10.52
C PRO A 84 -0.27 -7.53 11.14
N GLY A 85 -0.94 -8.22 12.05
CA GLY A 85 -0.42 -9.41 12.75
C GLY A 85 -0.20 -10.62 11.84
N SER A 86 -0.97 -10.71 10.75
CA SER A 86 -0.87 -11.75 9.72
C SER A 86 0.53 -11.87 9.10
N GLU A 87 1.31 -10.78 9.07
CA GLU A 87 2.70 -10.78 8.60
C GLU A 87 3.68 -11.52 9.53
N TYR A 88 3.30 -11.79 10.78
CA TYR A 88 4.19 -12.36 11.82
C TYR A 88 3.84 -13.78 12.22
N GLY A 89 2.76 -14.34 11.65
CA GLY A 89 2.13 -15.56 12.14
C GLY A 89 1.35 -15.30 13.41
N GLN A 90 0.02 -15.41 13.33
CA GLN A 90 -0.89 -15.26 14.46
C GLN A 90 -1.78 -16.49 14.59
N LYS A 91 -2.41 -16.67 15.76
CA LYS A 91 -3.33 -17.79 16.00
C LYS A 91 -4.62 -17.56 15.20
N ASP A 92 -5.10 -18.59 14.51
CA ASP A 92 -6.39 -18.56 13.81
C ASP A 92 -7.52 -18.00 14.70
N GLY A 93 -8.30 -17.07 14.15
CA GLY A 93 -9.38 -16.37 14.83
C GLY A 93 -8.92 -15.25 15.77
N THR A 94 -7.64 -14.89 15.79
CA THR A 94 -7.12 -13.70 16.47
C THR A 94 -6.51 -12.73 15.48
N TYR A 95 -6.60 -11.44 15.78
CA TYR A 95 -6.18 -10.36 14.90
C TYR A 95 -5.41 -9.33 15.71
N HIS A 96 -4.23 -8.97 15.23
CA HIS A 96 -3.33 -8.06 15.95
C HIS A 96 -2.86 -6.94 15.04
N ILE A 97 -2.47 -5.82 15.67
CA ILE A 97 -1.76 -4.73 15.01
C ILE A 97 -0.44 -4.48 15.74
N ARG A 98 0.58 -4.10 14.99
CA ARG A 98 1.89 -3.74 15.51
C ARG A 98 2.21 -2.29 15.16
N PHE A 99 2.72 -1.55 16.14
CA PHE A 99 3.23 -0.19 15.96
C PHE A 99 4.52 0.01 16.76
N CYS A 100 5.30 1.02 16.39
CA CYS A 100 6.60 1.31 16.99
C CYS A 100 6.44 2.23 18.21
N ILE A 101 6.94 1.80 19.37
CA ILE A 101 6.96 2.59 20.62
C ILE A 101 8.23 3.42 20.80
N MET A 102 9.20 3.33 19.86
CA MET A 102 10.45 4.11 19.94
C MET A 102 10.29 5.54 19.39
N THR A 103 9.06 5.96 19.10
CA THR A 103 8.74 7.33 18.68
C THR A 103 8.67 8.25 19.90
N LEU A 104 8.75 9.57 19.67
CA LEU A 104 8.62 10.58 20.72
C LEU A 104 7.27 10.47 21.42
N SER A 105 7.19 10.78 22.72
CA SER A 105 5.98 10.66 23.54
C SER A 105 4.77 11.34 22.90
N ASP A 106 4.94 12.55 22.36
CA ASP A 106 3.87 13.30 21.68
C ASP A 106 3.32 12.56 20.44
N THR A 107 4.20 11.83 19.73
CA THR A 107 3.81 11.01 18.58
C THR A 107 3.01 9.78 19.02
N ILE A 108 3.38 9.18 20.16
CA ILE A 108 2.64 8.04 20.73
C ILE A 108 1.25 8.49 21.20
N GLU A 109 1.16 9.64 21.87
CA GLU A 109 -0.14 10.19 22.30
C GLU A 109 -1.06 10.48 21.11
N HIS A 110 -0.51 11.05 20.03
CA HIS A 110 -1.27 11.29 18.81
C HIS A 110 -1.73 9.97 18.16
N LEU A 111 -0.84 8.97 18.08
CA LEU A 111 -1.18 7.64 17.56
C LEU A 111 -2.29 6.98 18.37
N LEU A 112 -2.19 6.98 19.70
CA LEU A 112 -3.18 6.35 20.58
C LEU A 112 -4.53 7.07 20.51
N THR A 113 -4.53 8.41 20.44
CA THR A 113 -5.74 9.22 20.28
C THR A 113 -6.46 8.89 18.97
N ASN A 114 -5.71 8.87 17.86
CA ASN A 114 -6.24 8.51 16.55
C ASN A 114 -6.73 7.06 16.52
N LEU A 115 -6.00 6.13 17.15
CA LEU A 115 -6.38 4.73 17.23
C LEU A 115 -7.71 4.53 17.96
N VAL A 116 -7.91 5.21 19.10
CA VAL A 116 -9.17 5.11 19.86
C VAL A 116 -10.35 5.66 19.06
N ALA A 117 -10.18 6.84 18.45
CA ALA A 117 -11.22 7.47 17.64
C ALA A 117 -11.59 6.60 16.43
N PHE A 118 -10.59 6.16 15.67
CA PHE A 118 -10.77 5.27 14.53
C PHE A 118 -11.41 3.95 14.94
N HIS A 119 -10.89 3.28 15.97
CA HIS A 119 -11.40 1.98 16.41
C HIS A 119 -12.87 2.05 16.79
N THR A 120 -13.27 3.11 17.52
CA THR A 120 -14.66 3.32 17.91
C THR A 120 -15.56 3.48 16.68
N GLN A 121 -15.15 4.28 15.70
CA GLN A 121 -15.90 4.47 14.46
C GLN A 121 -15.97 3.18 13.63
N PHE A 122 -14.84 2.49 13.46
CA PHE A 122 -14.74 1.25 12.71
C PHE A 122 -15.65 0.16 13.30
N MET A 123 -15.67 0.02 14.63
CA MET A 123 -16.56 -0.94 15.28
C MET A 123 -18.03 -0.57 15.13
N ASN A 124 -18.39 0.71 15.10
CA ASN A 124 -19.79 1.11 14.83
C ASN A 124 -20.24 0.80 13.40
N GLU A 125 -19.31 0.72 12.44
CA GLU A 125 -19.62 0.45 11.04
C GLU A 125 -19.70 -1.04 10.73
N PHE A 126 -18.84 -1.85 11.37
CA PHE A 126 -18.64 -3.26 11.01
C PHE A 126 -19.03 -4.27 12.12
N SER A 127 -19.47 -3.83 13.30
CA SER A 127 -19.94 -4.69 14.40
C SER A 127 -21.44 -4.60 14.64
#